data_AF-A0A2D5J1K5-F1
#
_entry.id   AF-A0A2D5J1K5-F1
#
_cell.length_a   1.000
_cell.length_b   1.000
_cell.length_c   1.000
_cell.angle_alpha   90.00
_cell.angle_beta   90.00
_cell.angle_gamma   90.00
#
_symmetry.space_group_name_H-M   'P 1'
#
loop_
_entity.id
_entity.type
_entity.pdbx_description
1 polymer ?
#
loop_
_entity_poly.entity_id
_entity_poly.type
_entity_poly.pdbx_seq_one_letter_code
_entity_poly.pdbx_strand_id
1 'polypeptide(L)' 'MAGNPGRVPRRRFERDVIRRLIAIAWWTWSIEHILRHQAEICGGDLAALEAAMPEGGAKSDRPEPE' A
#
# COMPACT_ATOMS: atom_id res chain seq x y z
N MET A 1 3.45 -15.96 8.46
CA MET A 1 3.23 -17.42 8.35
C MET A 1 3.88 -18.07 9.55
N ALA A 2 3.31 -19.11 10.13
CA ALA A 2 3.93 -19.86 11.22
C ALA A 2 3.78 -21.36 10.95
N GLY A 3 4.85 -22.12 11.18
CA GLY A 3 4.91 -23.57 10.96
C GLY A 3 5.41 -23.99 9.58
N ASN A 4 6.08 -25.15 9.53
CA ASN A 4 6.43 -25.90 8.31
C ASN A 4 5.66 -27.23 8.40
N PRO A 5 4.58 -27.46 7.63
CA PRO A 5 4.03 -26.67 6.51
C PRO A 5 3.28 -25.40 6.95
N GLY A 6 3.40 -24.33 6.16
CA GLY A 6 2.82 -23.01 6.46
C GLY A 6 1.30 -23.03 6.55
N ARG A 7 0.77 -22.90 7.76
CA ARG A 7 -0.65 -22.59 7.98
C ARG A 7 -0.82 -21.07 8.04
N VAL A 8 -1.99 -20.57 7.63
CA VAL A 8 -2.35 -19.15 7.82
C VAL A 8 -3.04 -19.03 9.18
N PRO A 9 -2.35 -18.59 10.25
CA PRO A 9 -2.94 -18.56 11.58
C PRO A 9 -3.99 -17.45 11.72
N ARG A 10 -3.80 -16.31 11.03
CA ARG A 10 -4.74 -15.19 10.98
C ARG A 10 -4.42 -14.30 9.78
N ARG A 11 -5.46 -13.71 9.18
CA ARG A 11 -5.30 -12.63 8.22
C ARG A 11 -5.14 -11.32 9.00
N ARG A 12 -4.25 -10.43 8.53
CA ARG A 12 -4.04 -9.11 9.17
C ARG A 12 -5.24 -8.19 8.99
N PHE A 13 -5.98 -8.39 7.90
CA PHE A 13 -7.15 -7.59 7.52
C PHE A 13 -8.23 -8.49 6.92
N GLU A 14 -9.47 -8.01 6.95
CA GLU A 14 -10.60 -8.64 6.27
C GLU A 14 -10.45 -8.62 4.74
N ARG A 15 -11.14 -9.53 4.05
CA ARG A 15 -10.99 -9.71 2.59
C ARG A 15 -11.29 -8.43 1.80
N ASP A 16 -12.28 -7.65 2.24
CA ASP A 16 -12.66 -6.43 1.53
C ASP A 16 -11.64 -5.30 1.75
N VAL A 17 -11.05 -5.22 2.94
CA VAL A 17 -9.93 -4.30 3.22
C VAL A 17 -8.71 -4.67 2.38
N ILE A 18 -8.41 -5.97 2.24
CA ILE A 18 -7.33 -6.45 1.37
C ILE A 18 -7.57 -6.04 -0.09
N ARG A 19 -8.80 -6.21 -0.60
CA ARG A 19 -9.14 -5.82 -1.99
C ARG A 19 -8.94 -4.33 -2.22
N ARG A 20 -9.40 -3.49 -1.29
CA ARG A 20 -9.22 -2.03 -1.36
C ARG A 20 -7.75 -1.64 -1.31
N LEU A 21 -6.98 -2.19 -0.38
CA LEU A 21 -5.52 -1.94 -0.29
C LEU A 21 -4.77 -2.34 -1.57
N ILE A 22 -5.16 -3.46 -2.19
CA ILE A 22 -4.57 -3.91 -3.46
C ILE A 22 -4.96 -2.96 -4.60
N ALA A 23 -6.20 -2.45 -4.63
CA ALA A 23 -6.64 -1.50 -5.64
C ALA A 23 -5.92 -0.15 -5.52
N ILE A 24 -5.69 0.33 -4.29
CA ILE A 24 -4.95 1.56 -4.00
C ILE A 24 -3.48 1.41 -4.45
N ALA A 25 -2.89 0.24 -4.21
CA ALA A 25 -1.51 -0.08 -4.60
C ALA A 25 -0.50 1.01 -4.21
N TRP A 26 -0.59 1.56 -3.00
CA TRP A 26 0.17 2.75 -2.58
C TRP A 26 1.69 2.62 -2.74
N TRP A 27 2.24 1.40 -2.68
CA TRP A 27 3.66 1.12 -2.93
C TRP A 27 4.11 1.40 -4.37
N THR A 28 3.17 1.64 -5.29
CA THR A 28 3.44 2.01 -6.68
C THR A 28 3.48 3.52 -6.88
N TRP A 29 3.06 4.30 -5.88
CA TRP A 29 3.09 5.76 -5.96
C TRP A 29 4.52 6.28 -5.97
N SER A 30 4.72 7.50 -6.47
CA SER A 30 6.03 8.18 -6.39
C SER A 30 6.43 8.42 -4.93
N ILE A 31 7.73 8.39 -4.63
CA ILE A 31 8.25 8.51 -3.26
C ILE A 31 7.76 9.79 -2.56
N GLU A 32 7.78 10.92 -3.28
CA GLU A 32 7.24 12.21 -2.80
C GLU A 32 5.79 12.12 -2.36
N HIS A 33 4.98 11.33 -3.07
CA HIS A 33 3.56 11.16 -2.78
C HIS A 33 3.35 10.25 -1.57
N ILE A 34 4.14 9.18 -1.47
CA ILE A 34 4.14 8.29 -0.30
C ILE A 34 4.53 9.08 0.96
N LEU A 35 5.56 9.92 0.88
CA LEU A 35 6.01 10.73 2.01
C LEU A 35 4.95 11.74 2.46
N ARG A 36 4.25 12.39 1.53
CA ARG A 36 3.15 13.30 1.87
C ARG A 36 1.98 12.61 2.58
N HIS A 37 1.72 11.34 2.25
CA HIS A 37 0.61 10.56 2.81
C HIS A 37 1.07 9.48 3.79
N GLN A 38 2.28 9.62 4.36
CA GLN A 38 2.86 8.61 5.24
C GLN A 38 2.00 8.38 6.50
N ALA A 39 1.42 9.45 7.05
CA ALA A 39 0.61 9.35 8.26
C ALA A 39 -0.66 8.51 8.03
N GLU A 40 -1.23 8.56 6.84
CA GLU A 40 -2.42 7.86 6.40
C GLU A 40 -2.12 6.38 6.16
N ILE A 41 -0.96 6.08 5.55
CA ILE A 41 -0.46 4.71 5.37
C ILE A 41 -0.18 4.06 6.73
N CYS A 42 0.49 4.77 7.64
CA CYS A 42 0.79 4.28 8.98
C CYS A 42 -0.46 4.18 9.87
N GLY A 43 -1.40 5.11 9.74
CA GLY A 43 -2.66 5.15 10.47
C GLY A 43 -3.67 4.12 9.99
N GLY A 44 -3.51 3.59 8.77
CA GLY A 44 -4.42 2.59 8.20
C GLY A 44 -5.77 3.16 7.79
N ASP A 45 -5.85 4.47 7.51
CA ASP A 45 -7.07 5.11 7.04
C ASP A 45 -7.28 4.86 5.55
N LEU A 46 -8.09 3.85 5.24
CA LEU A 46 -8.41 3.49 3.85
C LEU A 46 -9.16 4.59 3.10
N ALA A 47 -10.01 5.37 3.76
CA ALA A 47 -10.81 6.39 3.09
C ALA A 47 -9.92 7.55 2.64
N ALA A 48 -8.98 7.96 3.50
CA ALA A 48 -7.97 8.95 3.16
C ALA A 48 -7.04 8.46 2.03
N LEU A 49 -6.63 7.19 2.06
CA LEU A 49 -5.80 6.60 1.00
C LEU A 49 -6.51 6.53 -0.36
N GLU A 50 -7.81 6.27 -0.38
CA GLU A 50 -8.60 6.29 -1.62
C GLU A 50 -8.73 7.71 -2.19
N ALA A 51 -8.91 8.71 -1.34
CA ALA A 51 -8.94 10.11 -1.76
C ALA A 51 -7.57 10.63 -2.24
N ALA A 52 -6.48 10.07 -1.71
CA ALA A 52 -5.11 10.42 -2.07
C ALA A 52 -4.61 9.73 -3.35
N MET A 53 -5.45 8.98 -4.05
CA MET A 53 -5.04 8.23 -5.24
C MET A 53 -4.55 9.18 -6.35
N PRO A 54 -3.32 9.02 -6.86
CA PRO A 54 -2.79 9.92 -7.87
C PRO A 54 -3.51 9.71 -9.20
N GLU A 55 -4.00 10.81 -9.79
CA GLU A 55 -4.59 10.83 -11.12
C GLU A 55 -3.48 10.75 -12.18
N GLY A 56 -2.99 9.53 -12.43
CA GLY A 56 -2.07 9.24 -13.53
C GLY A 56 -0.69 8.75 -13.09
N GLY A 57 -0.39 7.50 -13.45
CA GLY A 57 0.97 7.02 -13.69
C GLY A 57 1.84 6.82 -12.44
N ALA A 58 1.67 5.67 -11.81
CA ALA A 58 2.60 5.12 -10.83
C ALA A 58 4.05 5.06 -11.34
N LYS A 59 4.98 5.51 -10.46
CA LYS A 59 6.44 5.64 -10.54
C LYS A 59 7.03 6.65 -11.56
N SER A 60 7.36 7.86 -11.07
CA SER A 60 8.35 8.77 -11.70
C SER A 60 9.75 8.70 -11.07
N ASP A 61 9.94 7.92 -10.01
CA ASP A 61 11.21 7.91 -9.26
C ASP A 61 11.93 6.57 -9.45
N ARG A 62 12.86 6.55 -10.40
CA ARG A 62 13.93 5.55 -10.49
C ARG A 62 15.23 6.33 -10.68
N PRO A 63 16.02 6.57 -9.63
CA PRO A 63 17.43 6.82 -9.84
C PRO A 63 18.05 5.52 -10.38
N GLU A 64 18.64 5.60 -11.57
CA GLU A 64 19.47 4.52 -12.15
C GLU A 64 20.65 4.24 -11.22
N PRO A 65 21.03 2.97 -11.01
CA PRO A 65 22.23 2.65 -10.25
C PRO A 65 23.48 3.01 -11.07
N GLU A 66 24.45 3.66 -10.40
CA GLU A 66 25.85 3.78 -10.85
C GLU A 66 26.52 2.40 -10.93
#